data_AF-A0A938VJJ8-F1
#
_entry.id   AF-A0A938VJJ8-F1
#
_cell.length_a   1.000
_cell.length_b   1.000
_cell.length_c   1.000
_cell.angle_alpha   90.00
_cell.angle_beta   90.00
_cell.angle_gamma   90.00
#
_symmetry.space_group_name_H-M   'P 1'
#
loop_
_entity.id
_entity.type
_entity.pdbx_description
1 polymer ?
#
loop_
_entity_poly.entity_id
_entity_poly.type
_entity_poly.pdbx_seq_one_letter_code
_entity_poly.pdbx_strand_id
1 'polypeptide(L)'
;MTNWHSLPLGDGMTAAEPSEEIRAAFQAVFTSAGEPADMAVFTRHESGSLHCEVVAYFSPSAEGLAMLFDTEPCQRPSRSGLGLLAGKE
;
A
#
# COMPACT_ATOMS: atom_id res chain seq x y z
N MET A 1 1.86 -15.45 11.05
CA MET A 1 2.37 -14.07 11.09
C MET A 1 1.91 -13.41 9.81
N THR A 2 0.83 -12.65 9.87
CA THR A 2 0.29 -11.91 8.72
C THR A 2 0.90 -10.52 8.76
N ASN A 3 2.15 -10.42 8.30
CA ASN A 3 2.89 -9.18 8.34
C ASN A 3 2.31 -8.25 7.27
N TRP A 4 1.91 -7.07 7.71
CA TRP A 4 1.63 -5.98 6.79
C TRP A 4 2.97 -5.42 6.34
N HIS A 5 2.98 -4.77 5.19
CA HIS A 5 4.15 -4.06 4.71
C HIS A 5 3.78 -2.61 4.47
N SER A 6 4.74 -1.71 4.64
CA SER A 6 4.56 -0.29 4.38
C SER A 6 5.64 0.29 3.50
N LEU A 7 5.27 1.27 2.68
CA LEU A 7 6.18 2.04 1.84
C LEU A 7 5.83 3.53 1.93
N PRO A 8 6.76 4.38 2.40
CA PRO A 8 6.60 5.83 2.28
C PRO A 8 6.66 6.23 0.80
N LEU A 9 5.63 6.91 0.33
CA LEU A 9 5.51 7.37 -1.06
C LEU A 9 5.98 8.82 -1.25
N GLY A 10 6.30 9.51 -0.16
CA GLY A 10 6.59 10.94 -0.15
C GLY A 10 5.37 11.79 0.24
N ASP A 11 5.39 13.07 -0.08
CA ASP A 11 4.31 14.01 0.21
C ASP A 11 3.17 13.95 -0.83
N GLY A 12 2.07 14.67 -0.60
CA GLY A 12 0.89 14.62 -1.48
C GLY A 12 1.15 14.99 -2.95
N MET A 13 2.26 15.67 -3.29
CA MET A 13 2.65 15.91 -4.69
C MET A 13 3.52 14.78 -5.24
N THR A 14 4.50 14.31 -4.47
CA THR A 14 5.44 13.26 -4.91
C THR A 14 4.86 11.86 -4.83
N ALA A 15 3.83 11.63 -4.02
CA ALA A 15 3.18 10.33 -3.83
C ALA A 15 2.25 9.93 -4.99
N ALA A 16 1.89 10.84 -5.89
CA ALA A 16 0.94 10.57 -6.98
C ALA A 16 1.51 9.56 -8.00
N GLU A 17 2.74 9.77 -8.48
CA GLU A 17 3.42 8.85 -9.39
C GLU A 17 3.57 7.43 -8.80
N PRO A 18 4.20 7.23 -7.63
CA PRO A 18 4.39 5.89 -7.08
C PRO A 18 3.06 5.23 -6.68
N SER A 19 2.02 6.00 -6.33
CA SER A 19 0.67 5.45 -6.10
C SER A 19 0.08 4.81 -7.35
N GLU A 20 0.23 5.46 -8.51
CA GLU A 20 -0.24 4.92 -9.78
C GLU A 20 0.62 3.74 -10.27
N GLU A 21 1.94 3.77 -10.04
CA GLU A 21 2.81 2.62 -10.30
C GLU A 21 2.40 1.39 -9.49
N ILE A 22 2.15 1.58 -8.18
CA ILE A 22 1.66 0.51 -7.31
C ILE A 22 0.31 -0.02 -7.78
N ARG A 23 -0.60 0.86 -8.21
CA ARG A 23 -1.92 0.46 -8.73
C ARG A 23 -1.79 -0.36 -10.01
N ALA A 24 -0.93 0.04 -10.94
CA ALA A 24 -0.69 -0.69 -12.18
C ALA A 24 -0.06 -2.07 -11.90
N ALA A 25 0.96 -2.13 -11.04
CA ALA A 25 1.59 -3.38 -10.63
C ALA A 25 0.62 -4.29 -9.86
N PHE A 26 -0.21 -3.70 -9.00
CA PHE A 26 -1.24 -4.41 -8.24
C PHE A 26 -2.16 -5.19 -9.17
N GLN A 27 -2.65 -4.57 -10.25
CA GLN A 27 -3.57 -5.24 -11.16
C GLN A 27 -2.96 -6.51 -11.78
N ALA A 28 -1.69 -6.44 -12.20
CA ALA A 28 -0.98 -7.60 -12.75
C ALA A 28 -0.83 -8.72 -11.71
N VAL A 29 -0.42 -8.39 -10.48
CA VAL A 29 -0.25 -9.37 -9.39
C VAL A 29 -1.61 -9.92 -8.95
N PHE A 30 -2.63 -9.09 -8.85
CA PHE A 30 -3.97 -9.45 -8.41
C PHE A 30 -4.62 -10.46 -9.37
N THR A 31 -4.54 -10.22 -10.68
CA THR A 31 -5.02 -11.18 -11.68
C THR A 31 -4.21 -12.47 -11.66
N SER A 32 -2.88 -12.39 -11.53
CA SER A 32 -2.00 -13.58 -11.45
C SER A 32 -2.28 -14.44 -10.22
N ALA A 33 -2.64 -13.81 -9.09
CA ALA A 33 -2.98 -14.47 -7.84
C ALA A 33 -4.42 -15.03 -7.79
N GLY A 34 -5.22 -14.85 -8.85
CA GLY A 34 -6.61 -15.32 -8.89
C GLY A 34 -7.61 -14.40 -8.16
N GLU A 35 -7.30 -13.11 -8.09
CA GLU A 35 -8.18 -12.05 -7.55
C GLU A 35 -8.64 -12.26 -6.09
N PRO A 36 -7.70 -12.55 -5.17
CA PRO A 36 -8.02 -12.84 -3.77
C PRO A 36 -8.71 -11.66 -3.08
N ALA A 37 -9.85 -11.91 -2.42
CA ALA A 37 -10.65 -10.86 -1.79
C ALA A 37 -9.89 -10.08 -0.68
N ASP A 38 -8.94 -10.72 -0.02
CA ASP A 38 -8.15 -10.13 1.07
C ASP A 38 -6.90 -9.36 0.61
N MET A 39 -6.64 -9.31 -0.71
CA MET A 39 -5.50 -8.56 -1.27
C MET A 39 -5.90 -7.13 -1.56
N ALA A 40 -5.25 -6.19 -0.87
CA ALA A 40 -5.50 -4.78 -1.02
C ALA A 40 -4.25 -3.97 -0.64
N VAL A 41 -4.13 -2.79 -1.24
CA VAL A 41 -3.18 -1.75 -0.87
C VAL A 41 -3.99 -0.55 -0.43
N PHE A 42 -3.59 0.01 0.70
CA PHE A 42 -4.21 1.18 1.30
C PHE A 42 -3.19 2.31 1.39
N THR A 43 -3.65 3.55 1.46
CA THR A 43 -2.80 4.72 1.68
C THR A 43 -3.29 5.52 2.87
N ARG A 44 -2.38 6.08 3.66
CA ARG A 44 -2.72 7.00 4.74
C ARG A 44 -1.81 8.21 4.68
N HIS A 45 -2.39 9.37 4.96
CA HIS A 45 -1.62 10.58 5.24
C HIS A 45 -1.15 10.54 6.69
N GLU A 46 0.14 10.37 6.90
CA GLU A 46 0.79 10.53 8.19
C GLU A 46 1.32 11.96 8.30
N SER A 47 0.81 12.71 9.28
CA SER A 47 1.40 14.00 9.63
C SER A 47 2.63 13.78 10.50
N GLY A 48 3.81 13.75 9.87
CA GLY A 48 5.08 13.72 10.57
C GLY A 48 5.42 15.07 11.21
N SER A 49 6.50 15.12 11.98
CA SER A 49 6.95 16.31 12.74
C SER A 49 7.25 17.54 11.89
N LEU A 50 7.49 17.36 10.58
CA LEU A 50 7.90 18.42 9.66
C LEU A 50 7.00 18.50 8.40
N HIS A 51 6.52 17.37 7.87
CA HIS A 51 5.70 17.32 6.66
C HIS A 51 4.66 16.19 6.72
N CYS A 52 3.58 16.32 5.94
CA CYS A 52 2.64 15.23 5.70
C CYS A 52 3.22 14.28 4.65
N GLU A 53 3.35 13.02 5.02
CA GLU A 53 3.79 11.93 4.15
C GLU A 53 2.61 11.01 3.85
N VAL A 54 2.56 10.48 2.64
CA VAL A 54 1.64 9.44 2.21
C VAL A 54 2.38 8.11 2.36
N VAL A 55 1.79 7.20 3.14
CA VAL A 55 2.33 5.85 3.32
C VAL A 55 1.37 4.84 2.70
N ALA A 56 1.87 3.99 1.81
CA ALA A 56 1.16 2.83 1.32
C ALA A 56 1.30 1.66 2.30
N TYR A 57 0.22 0.91 2.50
CA TYR A 57 0.14 -0.26 3.35
C TYR A 57 -0.39 -1.44 2.53
N PHE A 58 0.41 -2.49 2.46
CA PHE A 58 0.12 -3.70 1.71
C PHE A 58 -0.44 -4.74 2.67
N SER A 59 -1.62 -5.28 2.32
CA SER A 59 -2.19 -6.39 3.07
C SER A 59 -1.28 -7.63 2.97
N PRO A 60 -1.39 -8.60 3.89
CA PRO A 60 -0.57 -9.81 3.86
C PRO A 60 -0.68 -10.60 2.56
N SER A 61 -1.86 -10.58 1.92
CA SER A 61 -2.08 -11.24 0.63
C SER A 61 -1.43 -10.49 -0.55
N ALA A 62 -0.99 -9.25 -0.33
CA ALA A 62 -0.24 -8.44 -1.28
C ALA A 62 1.28 -8.50 -1.05
N GLU A 63 1.80 -9.46 -0.26
CA GLU A 63 3.23 -9.60 0.04
C GLU A 63 4.09 -9.67 -1.24
N GLY A 64 3.64 -10.43 -2.26
CA GLY A 64 4.35 -10.52 -3.53
C GLY A 64 4.48 -9.19 -4.27
N LEU A 65 3.49 -8.30 -4.13
CA LEU A 65 3.58 -6.92 -4.63
C LEU A 65 4.51 -6.10 -3.74
N ALA A 66 4.41 -6.25 -2.42
CA ALA A 66 5.21 -5.52 -1.45
C ALA A 66 6.72 -5.76 -1.62
N MET A 67 7.11 -6.97 -2.01
CA MET A 67 8.50 -7.33 -2.34
C MET A 67 9.03 -6.65 -3.61
N LEU A 68 8.17 -6.24 -4.55
CA LEU A 68 8.59 -5.55 -5.77
C LEU A 68 8.99 -4.09 -5.52
N PHE A 69 8.51 -3.51 -4.42
CA PHE A 69 8.71 -2.11 -4.06
C PHE A 69 9.62 -1.93 -2.83
N ASP A 70 10.40 -2.95 -2.45
CA ASP A 70 11.33 -2.92 -1.31
C ASP A 70 10.67 -2.40 0.00
N THR A 71 9.43 -2.83 0.24
CA THR A 71 8.66 -2.41 1.42
C THR A 71 9.21 -2.97 2.73
N GLU A 72 8.99 -2.23 3.82
CA GLU A 72 9.36 -2.70 5.16
C GLU A 72 8.19 -3.39 5.86
N PRO A 73 8.44 -4.47 6.62
CA PRO A 73 7.41 -5.12 7.41
C PRO A 73 6.92 -4.18 8.53
N CYS A 74 5.60 -4.06 8.68
CA CYS A 74 4.96 -3.18 9.63
C CYS A 74 3.82 -3.87 10.39
N GLN A 75 3.32 -3.20 11.43
CA GLN A 75 2.08 -3.61 12.08
C GLN A 75 0.87 -3.23 11.21
N ARG A 76 -0.26 -3.90 11.45
CA ARG A 76 -1.52 -3.54 10.79
C ARG A 76 -1.83 -2.06 11.04
N PRO A 77 -2.09 -1.26 9.98
CA PRO A 77 -2.40 0.14 10.15
C PRO A 77 -3.78 0.34 10.79
N SER A 78 -3.97 1.49 11.43
CA SER A 78 -5.27 1.88 11.98
C SER A 78 -6.25 2.17 10.84
N ARG A 79 -7.51 1.73 10.97
CA ARG A 79 -8.55 1.99 9.95
C ARG A 79 -8.87 3.48 9.78
N SER A 80 -8.62 4.30 10.80
CA SER A 80 -8.89 5.74 10.77
C SER A 80 -7.94 6.46 9.81
N GLY A 81 -8.50 7.08 8.76
CA GLY A 81 -7.74 7.81 7.75
C GLY A 81 -7.07 6.92 6.69
N LEU A 82 -7.38 5.63 6.66
CA LEU A 82 -6.94 4.70 5.63
C LEU A 82 -7.83 4.85 4.39
N GLY A 83 -7.25 5.18 3.24
CA GLY A 83 -7.90 5.15 1.94
C GLY A 83 -7.55 3.87 1.18
N LEU A 84 -8.48 3.34 0.37
CA LEU A 84 -8.20 2.22 -0.52
C LEU A 84 -7.46 2.74 -1.76
N LEU A 85 -6.24 2.25 -2.01
CA LEU A 85 -5.49 2.56 -3.22
C LEU A 85 -5.82 1.55 -4.34
N ALA A 86 -5.83 0.26 -4.01
CA ALA A 86 -6.14 -0.83 -4.94
C ALA A 86 -6.65 -2.06 -4.18
N GLY A 87 -7.62 -2.80 -4.74
CA GLY A 87 -8.23 -3.96 -4.11
C GLY A 87 -9.72 -4.08 -4.43
N LYS A 88 -10.36 -5.13 -3.91
CA LYS A 88 -11.83 -5.24 -3.93
C LYS A 88 -12.40 -4.41 -2.77
N GLU A 89 -13.38 -3.55 -3.08
CA GLU A 89 -14.16 -2.78 -2.10
C GLU A 89 -15.22 -3.65 -1.40
#